data_AF-A0A2I1H8Y1-F1
#
_entry.id   AF-A0A2I1H8Y1-F1
#
_cell.length_a   1.000
_cell.length_b   1.000
_cell.length_c   1.000
_cell.angle_alpha   90.00
_cell.angle_beta   90.00
_cell.angle_gamma   90.00
#
_symmetry.space_group_name_H-M   'P 1'
#
loop_
_entity.id
_entity.type
_entity.pdbx_description
1 polymer ?
#
loop_
_entity_poly.entity_id
_entity_poly.type
_entity_poly.pdbx_seq_one_letter_code
_entity_poly.pdbx_strand_id
1 'polypeptide(L)' 'YAVSVFHACAYEASCQCIYHPRKREGFGLTDGEWLERLWSYLGKFTKTTRIMTPSYRKFILSLALDHFAETRIQKIGNYL' A
#
# COMPACT_ATOMS: atom_id res chain seq x y z
N TYR A 1 -4.06 22.34 7.94
CA TYR A 1 -4.78 21.05 7.95
C TYR A 1 -4.45 20.36 6.63
N ALA A 2 -3.69 19.25 6.66
CA ALA A 2 -3.31 18.51 5.45
C ALA A 2 -4.09 17.19 5.46
N VAL A 3 -5.18 17.13 4.71
CA VAL A 3 -5.88 15.89 4.40
C VAL A 3 -4.99 15.13 3.43
N SER A 4 -4.58 13.91 3.77
CA SER A 4 -3.80 13.09 2.83
C SER A 4 -4.58 12.96 1.52
N VAL A 5 -3.88 12.91 0.38
CA VAL A 5 -4.53 12.75 -0.94
C VAL A 5 -5.50 11.55 -0.98
N PHE A 6 -5.24 10.56 -0.11
CA PHE A 6 -6.04 9.36 0.10
C PHE A 6 -7.42 9.66 0.72
N HIS A 7 -7.54 10.71 1.53
CA HIS A 7 -8.82 11.16 2.10
C HIS A 7 -9.48 12.29 1.29
N ALA A 8 -8.81 12.87 0.29
CA ALA A 8 -9.39 13.90 -0.57
C ALA A 8 -10.57 13.37 -1.41
N CYS A 9 -10.61 12.07 -1.69
CA CYS A 9 -11.74 11.42 -2.37
C CYS A 9 -12.94 11.16 -1.46
N ALA A 10 -12.76 11.18 -0.13
CA ALA A 10 -13.81 10.87 0.85
C ALA A 10 -14.54 12.12 1.37
N TYR A 11 -14.03 13.32 1.09
CA TYR A 11 -14.50 14.55 1.73
C TYR A 11 -15.49 15.35 0.87
N GLU A 12 -15.15 15.66 -0.40
CA GLU A 12 -16.03 16.39 -1.31
C GLU A 12 -15.62 16.19 -2.78
N ALA A 13 -16.58 16.23 -3.72
CA ALA A 13 -16.32 16.04 -5.14
C ALA A 13 -15.33 17.10 -5.71
N SER A 14 -15.36 18.32 -5.17
CA SER A 14 -14.43 19.41 -5.52
C SER A 14 -12.98 19.04 -5.17
N CYS A 15 -12.74 18.45 -4.00
CA CYS A 15 -11.43 17.94 -3.60
C CYS A 15 -10.96 16.80 -4.50
N GLN A 16 -11.85 15.87 -4.86
CA GLN A 16 -11.51 14.82 -5.81
C GLN A 16 -11.08 15.41 -7.16
N CYS A 17 -11.76 16.44 -7.66
CA CYS A 17 -11.38 17.08 -8.92
C CYS A 17 -10.01 17.75 -8.92
N ILE A 18 -9.53 18.26 -7.78
CA ILE A 18 -8.25 18.98 -7.67
C ILE A 18 -7.09 18.04 -7.30
N TYR A 19 -7.37 17.06 -6.43
CA TYR A 19 -6.35 16.23 -5.81
C TYR A 19 -6.35 14.78 -6.31
N HIS A 20 -7.16 14.43 -7.33
CA HIS A 20 -7.16 13.08 -7.90
C HIS A 20 -5.73 12.64 -8.27
N PRO A 21 -5.29 11.43 -7.90
CA PRO A 21 -3.96 10.90 -8.28
C PRO A 21 -3.68 10.99 -9.79
N ARG A 22 -4.69 10.71 -10.64
CA ARG A 22 -4.56 10.85 -12.10
C ARG A 22 -4.37 12.29 -12.62
N LYS A 23 -4.63 13.31 -11.81
CA LYS A 23 -4.47 14.73 -12.16
C LYS A 23 -3.20 15.34 -11.57
N ARG A 24 -2.43 14.57 -10.80
CA ARG A 24 -1.19 15.00 -10.14
C ARG A 24 -0.01 14.28 -10.77
N GLU A 25 0.96 15.05 -11.24
CA GLU A 25 2.21 14.50 -11.75
C GLU A 25 2.93 13.71 -10.66
N GLY A 26 3.57 12.60 -11.04
CA GLY A 26 4.32 11.72 -10.12
C GLY A 26 3.52 10.56 -9.50
N PHE A 27 2.20 10.52 -9.63
CA PHE A 27 1.38 9.39 -9.13
C PHE A 27 1.27 8.20 -10.10
N GLY A 28 1.60 8.43 -11.39
CA GLY A 28 1.50 7.41 -12.43
C GLY A 28 0.07 6.86 -12.58
N LEU A 29 -0.04 5.59 -12.98
CA LEU A 29 -1.31 4.87 -13.11
C LEU A 29 -1.77 4.21 -11.79
N THR A 30 -1.17 4.60 -10.66
CA THR A 30 -1.52 4.00 -9.37
C THR A 30 -2.83 4.60 -8.85
N ASP A 31 -3.65 3.77 -8.20
CA ASP A 31 -4.88 4.20 -7.54
C ASP A 31 -4.62 4.87 -6.18
N GLY A 32 -3.36 5.00 -5.78
CA GLY A 32 -2.95 5.54 -4.47
C GLY A 32 -3.12 4.56 -3.31
N GLU A 33 -3.90 3.49 -3.44
CA GLU A 33 -4.18 2.57 -2.33
C GLU A 33 -3.08 1.53 -2.09
N TRP A 34 -2.07 1.46 -2.97
CA TRP A 34 -1.05 0.42 -2.91
C TRP A 34 -0.34 0.34 -1.55
N LEU A 35 -0.01 1.51 -0.97
CA LEU A 35 0.67 1.59 0.32
C LEU A 35 -0.24 1.13 1.48
N GLU A 36 -1.52 1.48 1.45
CA GLU A 36 -2.49 1.06 2.47
C GLU A 36 -2.70 -0.45 2.47
N ARG A 37 -2.80 -1.05 1.27
CA ARG A 37 -2.91 -2.51 1.12
C ARG A 37 -1.67 -3.22 1.61
N LEU A 38 -0.48 -2.68 1.32
CA LEU A 38 0.77 -3.23 1.82
C LEU A 38 0.83 -3.14 3.36
N TRP A 39 0.47 -1.98 3.92
CA TRP A 39 0.49 -1.77 5.36
C TRP A 39 -0.49 -2.69 6.10
N SER A 40 -1.71 -2.84 5.58
CA SER A 40 -2.71 -3.78 6.09
C SER A 40 -2.20 -5.22 6.08
N TYR A 41 -1.52 -5.64 5.01
CA TYR A 41 -0.92 -6.97 4.91
C TYR A 41 0.21 -7.18 5.93
N LEU A 42 1.15 -6.22 6.04
CA LEU A 42 2.28 -6.31 6.97
C LEU A 42 1.85 -6.21 8.44
N GLY A 43 0.74 -5.53 8.74
CA GLY A 43 0.19 -5.39 10.09
C GLY A 43 -0.10 -6.73 10.78
N LYS A 44 -0.35 -7.78 10.00
CA LYS A 44 -0.54 -9.16 10.52
C LYS A 44 0.72 -9.71 11.20
N PHE A 45 1.90 -9.23 10.81
CA PHE A 45 3.20 -9.69 11.32
C PHE A 45 3.67 -8.87 12.54
N THR A 46 3.03 -7.75 12.86
CA THR A 46 3.50 -6.83 13.91
C THR A 46 3.60 -7.51 15.28
N LYS A 47 2.61 -8.33 15.67
CA LYS A 47 2.62 -9.02 16.96
C LYS A 47 3.79 -9.99 17.09
N THR A 48 4.00 -10.80 16.06
CA THR A 48 5.04 -11.85 16.04
C THR A 48 6.44 -11.28 15.92
N THR A 49 6.62 -10.27 15.07
CA THR A 49 7.95 -9.69 14.82
C THR A 49 8.41 -8.73 15.92
N ARG A 50 7.52 -8.27 16.79
CA ARG A 50 7.86 -7.38 17.93
C ARG A 50 8.82 -8.03 18.92
N ILE A 51 8.70 -9.35 19.15
CA ILE A 51 9.55 -10.09 20.10
C ILE A 51 10.83 -10.66 19.46
N MET A 52 10.97 -10.57 18.13
CA MET A 52 12.13 -11.06 17.40
C MET A 52 13.33 -10.11 17.53
N THR A 53 14.54 -10.66 17.35
CA THR A 53 15.72 -9.82 17.17
C THR A 53 15.59 -8.98 15.89
N PRO A 54 16.28 -7.83 15.80
CA PRO A 54 16.19 -6.94 14.64
C PRO A 54 16.50 -7.64 13.31
N SER A 55 17.47 -8.56 13.28
CA SER A 55 17.84 -9.30 12.08
C SER A 55 16.74 -10.25 11.62
N TYR A 56 16.14 -11.02 12.54
CA TYR A 56 15.04 -11.92 12.23
C TYR A 56 13.77 -11.15 11.82
N ARG A 57 13.49 -10.02 12.46
CA ARG A 57 12.38 -9.13 12.06
C ARG A 57 12.55 -8.69 10.61
N LYS A 58 13.73 -8.21 10.22
CA LYS A 58 14.01 -7.79 8.85
C LYS A 58 13.81 -8.95 7.87
N PHE A 59 14.37 -10.11 8.16
CA PHE A 59 14.24 -11.30 7.32
C PHE A 59 12.78 -11.70 7.08
N ILE A 60 11.97 -11.79 8.14
CA ILE A 60 10.56 -12.16 8.03
C ILE A 60 9.75 -11.11 7.25
N LEU A 61 10.00 -9.82 7.49
CA LEU A 61 9.32 -8.76 6.75
C LEU A 61 9.73 -8.75 5.26
N SER A 62 10.99 -9.01 4.93
CA SER A 62 11.45 -9.19 3.55
C SER A 62 10.74 -10.36 2.87
N LEU A 63 10.69 -11.52 3.51
CA LEU A 63 9.97 -12.68 2.97
C LEU A 63 8.48 -12.38 2.75
N ALA A 64 7.85 -11.66 3.69
CA ALA A 64 6.46 -11.26 3.57
C ALA A 64 6.25 -10.31 2.38
N LEU A 65 7.19 -9.38 2.14
CA LEU A 65 7.17 -8.46 0.99
C LEU A 65 7.27 -9.21 -0.34
N ASP A 66 8.20 -10.14 -0.45
CA ASP A 66 8.41 -10.94 -1.66
C ASP A 66 7.14 -11.74 -1.99
N HIS A 67 6.59 -12.43 -0.98
CA HIS A 67 5.34 -13.18 -1.14
C HIS A 67 4.15 -12.28 -1.54
N PHE A 68 4.06 -11.07 -0.98
CA PHE A 68 3.01 -10.11 -1.32
C PHE A 68 3.11 -9.68 -2.79
N ALA A 69 4.33 -9.43 -3.29
CA ALA A 69 4.56 -9.07 -4.68
C ALA A 69 4.20 -10.22 -5.63
N GLU A 70 4.69 -11.43 -5.36
CA GLU A 70 4.42 -12.63 -6.17
C GLU A 70 2.93 -12.93 -6.29
N THR A 71 2.21 -12.92 -5.16
CA THR A 71 0.76 -13.19 -5.13
C THR A 71 -0.02 -12.21 -6.00
N ARG A 72 0.42 -10.95 -6.06
CA ARG A 72 -0.24 -9.91 -6.86
C ARG A 72 0.06 -10.07 -8.35
N ILE A 73 1.31 -10.39 -8.71
CA ILE A 73 1.70 -10.67 -10.09
C ILE A 73 0.90 -11.87 -10.61
N GLN A 74 0.84 -12.97 -9.85
CA GLN A 74 0.05 -14.16 -10.22
C GLN A 74 -1.43 -13.85 -10.39
N LYS A 75 -2.02 -13.06 -9.49
CA LYS A 75 -3.42 -12.65 -9.62
C LYS A 75 -3.65 -11.86 -10.90
N ILE A 76 -2.82 -10.87 -11.22
CA ILE A 76 -2.95 -10.09 -12.46
C ILE A 76 -2.78 -11.00 -13.69
N GLY A 77 -1.82 -11.92 -13.66
CA GLY A 77 -1.58 -12.88 -14.75
C GLY A 77 -2.75 -13.83 -15.00
N ASN A 78 -3.62 -14.07 -14.01
CA ASN A 78 -4.84 -14.86 -14.17
C ASN A 78 -6.04 -14.06 -14.73
N TYR A 79 -5.94 -12.72 -14.79
CA TYR A 79 -6.97 -11.84 -15.34
C TYR A 79 -6.63 -11.34 -16.76
N LEU A 80 -5.54 -11.84 -17.35
CA LEU A 80 -5.15 -11.67 -18.75
C LEU A 80 -5.27 -13.00 -19.48
#